data_AF-A0A1K1MVA9-F1
#
_entry.id   AF-A0A1K1MVA9-F1
#
_cell.length_a   1.000
_cell.length_b   1.000
_cell.length_c   1.000
_cell.angle_alpha   90.00
_cell.angle_beta   90.00
_cell.angle_gamma   90.00
#
_symmetry.space_group_name_H-M   'P 1'
#
loop_
_entity.id
_entity.type
_entity.pdbx_description
1 polymer ?
#
loop_
_entity_poly.entity_id
_entity_poly.type
_entity_poly.pdbx_seq_one_letter_code
_entity_poly.pdbx_strand_id
1 'polypeptide(L)'
;MKKEFNVSKAIFLISLLYYVGLLGYAVYCSHAGVDSGWAMPAMSDGSKDYGIEAFCSGIAIGIIFTAERFLFIPIYQAIYLIVCGIGKLINRKNK
;
A
#
# COMPACT_ATOMS: atom_id res chain seq x y z
N MET A 1 -29.33 19.87 6.75
CA MET A 1 -28.94 18.51 6.30
C MET A 1 -27.63 18.14 7.00
N LYS A 2 -27.68 17.46 8.15
CA LYS A 2 -26.44 17.02 8.83
C LYS A 2 -25.85 15.89 7.98
N LYS A 3 -24.72 16.15 7.33
CA LYS A 3 -23.98 15.12 6.59
C LYS A 3 -23.44 14.17 7.66
N GLU A 4 -24.08 13.02 7.85
CA GLU A 4 -23.59 12.04 8.82
C GLU A 4 -22.17 11.65 8.41
N PHE A 5 -21.21 11.98 9.29
CA PHE A 5 -19.81 11.72 9.05
C PHE A 5 -19.60 10.21 9.13
N ASN A 6 -19.44 9.58 7.97
CA ASN A 6 -19.18 8.14 7.91
C ASN A 6 -17.69 7.89 8.25
N VAL A 7 -17.45 7.62 9.53
CA VAL A 7 -16.12 7.39 10.11
C VAL A 7 -15.36 6.29 9.35
N SER A 8 -16.01 5.19 8.96
CA SER A 8 -15.33 4.10 8.25
C SER A 8 -14.89 4.53 6.85
N LYS A 9 -15.69 5.32 6.16
CA LYS A 9 -15.27 5.93 4.88
C LYS A 9 -14.08 6.86 5.04
N ALA A 10 -14.05 7.66 6.11
CA ALA A 10 -12.93 8.55 6.38
C ALA A 10 -11.65 7.76 6.68
N ILE A 11 -11.72 6.72 7.52
CA ILE A 11 -10.58 5.83 7.82
C ILE A 11 -10.07 5.17 6.54
N PHE A 12 -10.96 4.67 5.67
CA PHE A 12 -10.58 4.09 4.38
C PHE A 12 -9.84 5.09 3.47
N LEU A 13 -10.29 6.34 3.42
CA LEU A 13 -9.63 7.39 2.63
C LEU A 13 -8.25 7.75 3.20
N ILE A 14 -8.13 7.84 4.52
CA ILE A 14 -6.85 8.10 5.19
C ILE A 14 -5.89 6.92 4.95
N SER A 15 -6.39 5.69 5.02
CA SER A 15 -5.55 4.50 4.80
C SER A 15 -5.08 4.35 3.35
N LEU A 16 -5.66 5.06 2.37
CA LEU A 16 -5.10 5.14 1.01
C LEU A 16 -3.82 5.96 0.95
N LEU A 17 -3.64 6.95 1.84
CA LEU A 17 -2.41 7.75 1.90
C LEU A 17 -1.19 6.89 2.22
N TYR A 18 -1.39 5.75 2.90
CA TYR A 18 -0.34 4.77 3.14
C TYR A 18 0.32 4.31 1.83
N TYR A 19 -0.48 3.95 0.81
CA TYR A 19 0.06 3.52 -0.48
C TYR A 19 0.66 4.67 -1.28
N VAL A 20 0.13 5.88 -1.13
CA VAL A 20 0.77 7.08 -1.72
C VAL A 20 2.16 7.26 -1.13
N GLY A 21 2.32 7.07 0.19
CA GLY A 21 3.62 7.06 0.86
C GLY A 21 4.54 5.95 0.33
N LEU A 22 4.03 4.74 0.13
CA LEU A 22 4.79 3.62 -0.42
C LEU A 22 5.26 3.89 -1.85
N LEU A 23 4.41 4.47 -2.69
CA LEU A 23 4.79 4.94 -4.03
C LEU A 23 5.84 6.05 -3.97
N GLY A 24 5.66 7.02 -3.06
CA GLY A 24 6.64 8.08 -2.83
C GLY A 24 8.00 7.53 -2.39
N TYR A 25 8.00 6.51 -1.53
CA TYR A 25 9.21 5.79 -1.13
C TYR A 25 9.87 5.08 -2.32
N ALA A 26 9.10 4.39 -3.17
CA ALA A 26 9.64 3.74 -4.36
C ALA A 26 10.24 4.76 -5.36
N VAL A 27 9.61 5.93 -5.53
CA VAL A 27 10.18 7.03 -6.32
C VAL A 27 11.45 7.57 -5.65
N TYR A 28 11.47 7.72 -4.32
CA TYR A 28 12.69 8.11 -3.63
C TYR A 28 13.83 7.10 -3.86
N CYS A 29 13.54 5.79 -3.77
CA CYS A 29 14.48 4.72 -4.08
C CYS A 29 15.03 4.79 -5.50
N SER A 30 14.20 5.16 -6.49
CA SER A 30 14.66 5.29 -7.89
C SER A 30 15.77 6.33 -8.06
N HIS A 31 15.78 7.38 -7.22
CA HIS A 31 16.77 8.45 -7.24
C HIS A 31 17.94 8.23 -6.27
N ALA A 32 17.66 7.78 -5.04
CA ALA A 32 18.68 7.57 -4.00
C ALA A 32 19.48 6.27 -4.20
N GLY A 33 18.95 5.37 -5.04
CA GLY A 33 19.47 4.04 -5.30
C GLY A 33 19.15 3.05 -4.18
N VAL A 34 19.04 1.78 -4.54
CA VAL A 34 18.84 0.66 -3.61
C VAL A 34 19.98 -0.30 -3.80
N ASP A 35 20.51 -0.83 -2.69
CA ASP A 35 21.55 -1.86 -2.73
C ASP A 35 21.08 -3.06 -3.55
N SER A 36 21.82 -3.48 -4.58
CA SER A 36 21.41 -4.59 -5.47
C SER A 36 21.26 -5.91 -4.70
N GLY A 37 21.98 -6.06 -3.59
CA GLY A 37 21.90 -7.18 -2.67
C GLY A 37 20.84 -7.04 -1.59
N TRP A 38 19.92 -6.05 -1.63
CA TRP A 38 18.95 -5.83 -0.54
C TRP A 38 18.10 -7.07 -0.20
N ALA A 39 17.76 -7.89 -1.20
CA ALA A 39 16.99 -9.12 -1.01
C ALA A 39 17.84 -10.29 -0.47
N MET A 40 19.16 -10.23 -0.64
CA MET A 40 20.12 -11.20 -0.14
C MET A 40 21.39 -10.46 0.34
N PRO A 41 21.34 -9.82 1.52
CA PRO A 41 22.40 -8.91 1.96
C PRO A 41 23.80 -9.55 2.04
N ALA A 42 23.87 -10.86 2.24
CA ALA A 42 25.12 -11.62 2.26
C ALA A 42 25.84 -11.66 0.91
N MET A 43 25.14 -11.36 -0.19
CA MET A 43 25.69 -11.30 -1.55
C MET A 43 25.83 -9.86 -2.06
N SER A 44 25.60 -8.86 -1.20
CA SER A 44 25.81 -7.46 -1.56
C SER A 44 27.30 -7.18 -1.77
N ASP A 45 27.61 -6.55 -2.89
CA ASP A 45 28.93 -6.00 -3.22
C ASP A 45 28.99 -4.48 -2.98
N GLY A 46 27.94 -3.90 -2.39
CA GLY A 46 27.77 -2.46 -2.17
C GLY A 46 27.38 -1.67 -3.42
N SER A 47 27.13 -2.34 -4.56
CA SER A 47 26.57 -1.70 -5.74
C SER A 47 25.12 -1.29 -5.50
N LYS A 48 24.71 -0.21 -6.18
CA LYS A 48 23.34 0.31 -6.11
C LYS A 48 22.70 0.31 -7.48
N ASP A 49 21.49 -0.21 -7.52
CA ASP A 49 20.60 -0.06 -8.66
C ASP A 49 19.88 1.30 -8.58
N TYR A 50 19.49 1.84 -9.73
CA TYR A 50 18.79 3.12 -9.85
C TYR A 50 17.62 3.02 -10.84
N GLY A 51 16.82 4.08 -10.94
CA GLY A 51 15.75 4.15 -11.93
C GLY A 51 14.66 3.09 -11.67
N ILE A 52 14.29 2.34 -12.72
CA ILE A 52 13.17 1.40 -12.67
C ILE A 52 13.48 0.21 -11.74
N GLU A 53 14.72 -0.28 -11.72
CA GLU A 53 15.13 -1.43 -10.90
C GLU A 53 15.03 -1.10 -9.41
N ALA A 54 15.53 0.07 -9.01
CA ALA A 54 15.42 0.58 -7.65
C ALA A 54 13.98 0.96 -7.28
N PHE A 55 13.17 1.44 -8.23
CA PHE A 55 11.74 1.66 -8.01
C PHE A 55 11.02 0.35 -7.67
N CYS A 56 11.21 -0.69 -8.49
CA CYS A 56 10.62 -2.01 -8.27
C CYS A 56 11.09 -2.62 -6.94
N SER A 57 12.38 -2.49 -6.63
CA SER A 57 12.95 -2.89 -5.33
C SER A 57 12.31 -2.12 -4.17
N GLY A 58 12.12 -0.80 -4.30
CA GLY A 58 11.43 0.02 -3.31
C GLY A 58 9.97 -0.40 -3.08
N ILE A 59 9.25 -0.77 -4.14
CA ILE A 59 7.90 -1.36 -4.03
C ILE A 59 7.95 -2.68 -3.29
N ALA A 60 8.87 -3.58 -3.64
CA ALA A 60 8.99 -4.89 -3.02
C ALA A 60 9.33 -4.79 -1.52
N ILE A 61 10.30 -3.95 -1.16
CA ILE A 61 10.62 -3.61 0.24
C ILE A 61 9.38 -3.06 0.95
N GLY A 62 8.66 -2.13 0.32
CA GLY A 62 7.44 -1.56 0.88
C GLY A 62 6.34 -2.60 1.11
N ILE A 63 6.19 -3.58 0.21
CA ILE A 63 5.23 -4.68 0.37
C ILE A 63 5.65 -5.59 1.53
N ILE A 64 6.92 -5.96 1.63
CA ILE A 64 7.44 -6.78 2.76
C ILE A 64 7.18 -6.05 4.08
N PHE A 65 7.54 -4.77 4.15
CA PHE A 65 7.30 -3.94 5.33
C PHE A 65 5.80 -3.85 5.68
N THR A 66 4.94 -3.76 4.67
CA THR A 66 3.48 -3.79 4.85
C THR A 66 3.05 -5.14 5.43
N ALA A 67 3.53 -6.25 4.89
CA ALA A 67 3.19 -7.59 5.35
C ALA A 67 3.62 -7.84 6.80
N GLU A 68 4.78 -7.34 7.21
CA GLU A 68 5.32 -7.56 8.56
C GLU A 68 4.72 -6.62 9.62
N ARG A 69 4.49 -5.35 9.28
CA ARG A 69 4.17 -4.30 10.27
C ARG A 69 2.77 -3.71 10.13
N PHE A 70 2.21 -3.73 8.92
CA PHE A 70 1.01 -2.98 8.58
C PHE A 70 -0.05 -3.81 7.87
N LEU A 71 -0.05 -5.14 8.04
CA LEU A 71 -0.98 -6.06 7.38
C LEU A 71 -2.45 -5.74 7.68
N PHE A 72 -2.72 -5.11 8.83
CA PHE A 72 -4.06 -4.67 9.21
C PHE A 72 -4.63 -3.61 8.25
N ILE A 73 -3.80 -2.81 7.56
CA ILE A 73 -4.23 -1.79 6.59
C ILE A 73 -4.93 -2.43 5.37
N PRO A 74 -4.28 -3.32 4.58
CA PRO A 74 -4.93 -3.97 3.45
C PRO A 74 -6.09 -4.87 3.90
N ILE A 75 -5.99 -5.54 5.06
CA ILE A 75 -7.09 -6.35 5.61
C ILE A 75 -8.32 -5.46 5.87
N TYR A 76 -8.15 -4.34 6.56
CA TYR A 76 -9.24 -3.40 6.82
C TYR A 76 -9.89 -2.92 5.52
N GLN A 77 -9.08 -2.55 4.53
CA GLN A 77 -9.59 -2.07 3.24
C GLN A 77 -10.34 -3.15 2.47
N ALA A 78 -9.86 -4.40 2.48
CA ALA A 78 -10.54 -5.53 1.86
C ALA A 78 -11.91 -5.76 2.51
N ILE A 79 -11.96 -5.81 3.85
CA ILE A 79 -13.22 -5.97 4.59
C ILE A 79 -14.19 -4.83 4.27
N TYR A 80 -13.71 -3.58 4.30
CA TYR A 80 -14.52 -2.40 3.99
C TYR A 80 -15.13 -2.48 2.58
N LEU A 81 -14.34 -2.88 1.58
CA LEU A 81 -14.81 -3.03 0.19
C LEU A 81 -15.83 -4.17 0.05
N ILE A 82 -15.63 -5.30 0.72
CA ILE A 82 -16.58 -6.43 0.72
C ILE A 82 -17.91 -6.01 1.33
N VAL A 83 -17.91 -5.41 2.51
CA VAL A 83 -19.13 -4.97 3.20
C VAL A 83 -19.88 -3.93 2.36
N CYS A 84 -19.17 -2.94 1.82
CA CYS A 84 -19.76 -1.93 0.95
C CYS A 84 -20.30 -2.53 -0.36
N GLY A 85 -19.60 -3.51 -0.93
CA GLY A 85 -19.99 -4.22 -2.14
C GLY A 85 -21.28 -5.03 -1.95
N ILE A 86 -21.33 -5.86 -0.90
CA ILE A 86 -22.50 -6.67 -0.54
C ILE A 86 -23.71 -5.77 -0.28
N GLY A 87 -23.55 -4.69 0.50
CA GLY A 87 -24.63 -3.73 0.75
C GLY A 87 -25.20 -3.11 -0.52
N LYS A 88 -24.35 -2.79 -1.51
CA LYS A 88 -24.81 -2.32 -2.82
C LYS A 88 -25.56 -3.38 -3.61
N LEU A 89 -25.13 -4.64 -3.56
CA LEU A 89 -25.79 -5.74 -4.27
C LEU A 89 -27.18 -6.05 -3.70
N ILE A 90 -27.33 -6.09 -2.37
CA ILE A 90 -28.62 -6.29 -1.71
C ILE A 90 -29.60 -5.18 -2.08
N ASN A 91 -29.15 -3.91 -2.02
CA ASN A 91 -29.98 -2.77 -2.40
C ASN A 91 -30.40 -2.78 -3.87
N ARG A 92 -29.62 -3.39 -4.77
CA ARG A 92 -30.00 -3.58 -6.18
C ARG A 92 -31.03 -4.70 -6.36
N LYS A 93 -30.99 -5.75 -5.53
CA LYS A 93 -31.94 -6.87 -5.60
C LYS A 93 -33.33 -6.49 -5.06
N ASN A 94 -33.38 -5.60 -4.07
CA ASN A 94 -34.62 -5.15 -3.43
C ASN A 94 -35.31 -3.98 -4.16
N LYS A 95 -34.81 -3.58 -5.33
CA LYS A 95 -35.32 -2.48 -6.14
C LYS A 95 -35.82 -3.01 -7.47
#